data_AF-A0A076MX58-F1
#
_entry.id   AF-A0A076MX58-F1
#
_cell.length_a   1.000
_cell.length_b   1.000
_cell.length_c   1.000
_cell.angle_alpha   90.00
_cell.angle_beta   90.00
_cell.angle_gamma   90.00
#
_symmetry.space_group_name_H-M   'P 1'
#
loop_
_entity.id
_entity.type
_entity.pdbx_description
1 polymer ?
#
loop_
_entity_poly.entity_id
_entity_poly.type
_entity_poly.pdbx_seq_one_letter_code
_entity_poly.pdbx_strand_id
1 'polypeptide(L)'
;MRGWLHARCLDCGGETGHHPDEPVVLASVVKVPLVLELARQVAAGQLDPADRLRVTAADRLSGTGTAGCADDVEMSLRDAAFSALSVSDNTAADLLFDRVGLDNVRSLLRELG
;
A
#
# COMPACT_ATOMS: atom_id res chain seq x y z
N MET A 1 5.26 8.47 -26.70
CA MET A 1 5.00 8.18 -25.27
C MET A 1 3.62 8.74 -24.95
N ARG A 2 2.75 7.98 -24.29
CA ARG A 2 1.45 8.46 -23.77
C ARG A 2 1.56 8.60 -22.26
N GLY A 3 0.84 9.55 -21.67
CA GLY A 3 0.85 9.79 -20.22
C GLY A 3 -0.45 10.43 -19.76
N TRP A 4 -0.67 10.37 -18.45
CA TRP A 4 -1.83 10.92 -17.76
C TRP A 4 -1.32 11.75 -16.58
N LEU A 5 -2.01 12.85 -16.29
CA LEU A 5 -1.64 13.75 -15.20
C LEU A 5 -2.90 14.39 -14.63
N HIS A 6 -2.95 14.49 -13.31
CA HIS A 6 -3.86 15.36 -12.60
C HIS A 6 -3.13 15.99 -11.42
N ALA A 7 -3.27 17.30 -11.25
CA ALA A 7 -2.69 18.05 -10.13
C ALA A 7 -3.71 19.06 -9.62
N ARG A 8 -3.89 19.11 -8.30
CA ARG A 8 -4.81 20.04 -7.63
C ARG A 8 -4.10 20.77 -6.50
N CYS A 9 -4.31 22.07 -6.45
CA CYS A 9 -3.90 22.92 -5.34
C CYS A 9 -4.89 22.73 -4.18
N LEU A 10 -4.36 22.36 -3.00
CA LEU A 10 -5.20 22.11 -1.83
C LEU A 10 -5.73 23.40 -1.20
N ASP A 11 -4.95 24.49 -1.20
CA ASP A 11 -5.28 25.73 -0.47
C ASP A 11 -5.82 26.86 -1.35
N CYS A 12 -5.78 26.72 -2.67
CA CYS A 12 -6.15 27.78 -3.61
C CYS A 12 -7.21 27.40 -4.65
N GLY A 13 -7.63 26.13 -4.67
CA GLY A 13 -8.72 25.65 -5.53
C GLY A 13 -8.38 25.48 -7.02
N GLY A 14 -7.17 25.80 -7.46
CA GLY A 14 -6.73 25.57 -8.84
C GLY A 14 -6.46 24.09 -9.14
N GLU A 15 -6.72 23.65 -10.38
CA GLU A 15 -6.43 22.29 -10.86
C GLU A 15 -5.98 22.30 -12.32
N THR A 16 -5.25 21.27 -12.73
CA THR A 16 -4.81 21.04 -14.11
C THR A 16 -4.62 19.55 -14.39
N GLY A 17 -4.81 19.13 -15.64
CA GLY A 17 -4.65 17.73 -16.00
C GLY A 17 -4.51 17.46 -17.49
N HIS A 18 -4.02 16.27 -17.82
CA HIS A 18 -3.94 15.70 -19.16
C HIS A 18 -4.55 14.29 -19.10
N HIS A 19 -5.72 14.11 -19.71
CA HIS A 19 -6.55 12.91 -19.57
C HIS A 19 -6.82 12.50 -18.10
N PRO A 20 -7.24 13.43 -17.22
CA PRO A 20 -7.28 13.19 -15.77
C PRO A 20 -8.32 12.14 -15.34
N ASP A 21 -9.36 11.90 -16.14
CA ASP A 21 -10.46 10.97 -15.83
C ASP A 21 -10.31 9.59 -16.48
N GLU A 22 -9.23 9.36 -17.25
CA GLU A 22 -9.01 8.05 -17.87
C GLU A 22 -8.47 7.05 -16.85
N PRO A 23 -9.08 5.85 -16.72
CA PRO A 23 -8.57 4.82 -15.81
C PRO A 23 -7.15 4.37 -16.19
N VAL A 24 -6.27 4.29 -15.18
CA VAL A 24 -4.89 3.79 -15.32
C VAL A 24 -4.62 2.64 -14.36
N VAL A 25 -3.63 1.81 -14.69
CA VAL A 25 -3.15 0.77 -13.77
C VAL A 25 -2.49 1.43 -12.57
N LEU A 26 -2.99 1.15 -11.37
CA LEU A 26 -2.48 1.75 -10.13
C LEU A 26 -1.00 1.42 -9.86
N ALA A 27 -0.54 0.26 -10.34
CA ALA A 27 0.77 -0.28 -9.99
C ALA A 27 0.97 -0.22 -8.46
N SER A 28 2.13 0.25 -7.99
CA SER A 28 2.42 0.34 -6.55
C SER A 28 1.66 1.46 -5.81
N VAL A 29 0.91 2.34 -6.50
CA VAL A 29 0.06 3.35 -5.82
C VAL A 29 -1.04 2.68 -4.99
N VAL A 30 -1.43 1.44 -5.32
CA VAL A 30 -2.39 0.64 -4.54
C VAL A 30 -1.98 0.43 -3.07
N LYS A 31 -0.69 0.56 -2.75
CA LYS A 31 -0.17 0.39 -1.39
C LYS A 31 -0.56 1.55 -0.45
N VAL A 32 -0.90 2.71 -1.00
CA VAL A 32 -1.38 3.87 -0.22
C VAL A 32 -2.72 3.56 0.47
N PRO A 33 -3.80 3.16 -0.22
CA PRO A 33 -5.04 2.78 0.45
C PRO A 33 -4.91 1.54 1.31
N LEU A 34 -4.02 0.58 0.96
CA LEU A 34 -3.72 -0.57 1.82
C LEU A 34 -3.19 -0.13 3.20
N VAL A 35 -2.17 0.73 3.24
CA VAL A 35 -1.59 1.19 4.50
C VAL A 35 -2.53 2.14 5.25
N LEU A 36 -3.35 2.91 4.52
CA LEU A 36 -4.41 3.70 5.16
C LEU A 36 -5.42 2.80 5.88
N GLU A 37 -5.85 1.70 5.27
CA GLU A 37 -6.76 0.75 5.91
C GLU A 37 -6.11 0.06 7.11
N LEU A 38 -4.84 -0.36 7.00
CA LEU A 38 -4.08 -0.86 8.15
C LEU A 38 -4.11 0.14 9.31
N ALA A 39 -3.82 1.42 9.03
CA ALA A 39 -3.81 2.47 10.05
C ALA A 39 -5.19 2.68 10.69
N ARG A 40 -6.29 2.56 9.92
CA ARG A 40 -7.65 2.63 10.45
C ARG A 40 -7.96 1.47 11.39
N GLN A 41 -7.63 0.24 11.01
CA GLN A 41 -7.83 -0.94 11.86
C GLN A 41 -6.99 -0.88 13.14
N VAL A 42 -5.76 -0.34 13.05
CA VAL A 42 -4.92 -0.04 14.23
C VAL A 42 -5.58 0.99 15.14
N ALA A 43 -6.07 2.11 14.58
CA ALA A 43 -6.75 3.14 15.35
C ALA A 43 -8.05 2.64 16.00
N ALA A 44 -8.74 1.69 15.37
CA ALA A 44 -9.92 1.02 15.90
C ALA A 44 -9.60 -0.08 16.93
N GLY A 45 -8.31 -0.35 17.21
CA GLY A 45 -7.89 -1.41 18.13
C GLY A 45 -8.11 -2.84 17.61
N GLN A 46 -8.34 -3.00 16.30
CA GLN A 46 -8.54 -4.30 15.67
C GLN A 46 -7.23 -5.01 15.35
N LEU A 47 -6.16 -4.24 15.14
CA LEU A 47 -4.81 -4.72 14.87
C LEU A 47 -3.81 -4.07 15.83
N ASP A 48 -2.84 -4.84 16.31
CA ASP A 48 -1.66 -4.27 16.97
C ASP A 48 -0.60 -3.99 15.89
N PRO A 49 -0.14 -2.74 15.71
CA PRO A 49 0.91 -2.42 14.74
C PRO A 49 2.24 -3.13 15.04
N ALA A 50 2.45 -3.63 16.26
CA ALA A 50 3.61 -4.41 16.66
C ALA A 50 3.49 -5.92 16.34
N ASP A 51 2.32 -6.39 15.90
CA ASP A 51 2.13 -7.78 15.46
C ASP A 51 3.18 -8.16 14.41
N ARG A 52 3.63 -9.41 14.47
CA ARG A 52 4.69 -9.92 13.61
C ARG A 52 4.16 -10.46 12.29
N LEU A 53 4.87 -10.10 11.23
CA LEU A 53 4.72 -10.62 9.88
C LEU A 53 6.04 -11.29 9.51
N ARG A 54 5.96 -12.54 9.07
CA ARG A 54 7.11 -13.32 8.64
C ARG A 54 7.06 -13.53 7.14
N VAL A 55 8.10 -13.07 6.46
CA VAL A 55 8.35 -13.28 5.04
C VAL A 55 9.22 -14.51 4.88
N THR A 56 8.66 -15.57 4.31
CA THR A 56 9.40 -16.79 3.98
C THR A 56 9.89 -16.76 2.54
N ALA A 57 10.76 -17.70 2.17
CA ALA A 57 11.17 -17.87 0.78
C ALA A 57 9.99 -18.14 -0.19
N ALA A 58 8.89 -18.73 0.28
CA ALA A 58 7.72 -19.01 -0.54
C ALA A 58 6.87 -17.75 -0.83
N ASP A 59 6.92 -16.76 0.06
CA ASP A 59 6.13 -15.52 -0.07
C ASP A 59 6.84 -14.49 -0.95
N ARG A 60 8.16 -14.60 -1.12
CA ARG A 60 8.98 -13.55 -1.76
C ARG A 60 8.60 -13.33 -3.23
N LEU A 61 8.06 -12.15 -3.47
CA LEU A 61 7.85 -11.58 -4.80
C LEU A 61 9.12 -10.86 -5.26
N SER A 62 9.27 -10.72 -6.58
CA SER A 62 10.37 -9.95 -7.16
C SER A 62 10.24 -8.45 -6.88
N GLY A 63 11.37 -7.73 -6.92
CA GLY A 63 11.42 -6.29 -6.74
C GLY A 63 12.41 -5.87 -5.65
N THR A 64 11.97 -4.98 -4.78
CA THR A 64 12.75 -4.31 -3.75
C THR A 64 12.37 -4.80 -2.35
N GLY A 65 13.10 -4.35 -1.33
CA GLY A 65 12.83 -4.70 0.07
C GLY A 65 13.20 -6.16 0.36
N THR A 66 12.29 -6.90 0.98
CA THR A 66 12.54 -8.29 1.40
C THR A 66 12.80 -9.25 0.24
N ALA A 67 12.46 -8.86 -0.99
CA ALA A 67 12.81 -9.60 -2.20
C ALA A 67 14.33 -9.85 -2.33
N GLY A 68 15.15 -8.93 -1.81
CA GLY A 68 16.62 -9.03 -1.85
C GLY A 68 17.24 -9.82 -0.70
N CYS A 69 16.46 -10.27 0.28
CA CYS A 69 16.98 -11.00 1.43
C CYS A 69 17.26 -12.46 1.07
N ALA A 70 18.35 -13.01 1.61
CA ALA A 70 18.68 -14.43 1.47
C ALA A 70 17.83 -15.31 2.42
N ASP A 71 17.70 -14.86 3.66
CA ASP A 71 16.99 -15.58 4.73
C ASP A 71 15.60 -15.01 5.00
N ASP A 72 14.80 -15.77 5.75
CA ASP A 72 13.47 -15.33 6.21
C ASP A 72 13.59 -14.01 6.99
N VAL A 73 12.60 -13.14 6.81
CA VAL A 73 12.55 -11.83 7.48
C VAL A 73 11.33 -11.79 8.38
N GLU A 74 11.52 -11.38 9.62
CA GLU A 74 10.42 -11.07 10.53
C GLU A 74 10.43 -9.58 10.86
N MET A 75 9.28 -8.92 10.71
CA MET A 75 9.12 -7.50 11.00
C MET A 75 7.73 -7.21 11.57
N SER A 76 7.56 -6.03 12.17
CA SER A 76 6.22 -5.62 12.63
C SER A 76 5.32 -5.24 11.45
N LEU A 77 3.99 -5.27 11.62
CA LEU A 77 3.04 -4.73 10.63
C LEU A 77 3.37 -3.27 10.28
N ARG A 78 3.79 -2.48 11.29
CA ARG A 78 4.23 -1.09 11.09
C ARG A 78 5.44 -0.99 10.17
N ASP A 79 6.44 -1.83 10.37
CA ASP A 79 7.67 -1.82 9.55
C ASP A 79 7.39 -2.36 8.14
N ALA A 80 6.53 -3.37 8.01
CA ALA A 80 6.06 -3.86 6.72
C ALA A 80 5.35 -2.75 5.92
N ALA A 81 4.50 -1.97 6.58
CA ALA A 81 3.82 -0.83 5.95
C ALA A 81 4.79 0.27 5.52
N PHE A 82 5.80 0.55 6.36
CA PHE A 82 6.89 1.46 6.01
C PHE A 82 7.66 0.98 4.78
N SER A 83 8.03 -0.31 4.71
CA SER A 83 8.73 -0.90 3.56
C SER A 83 7.89 -0.84 2.29
N ALA A 84 6.61 -1.20 2.39
CA ALA A 84 5.66 -1.16 1.28
C ALA A 84 5.50 0.25 0.67
N LEU A 85 5.54 1.31 1.50
CA LEU A 85 5.43 2.68 1.01
C LEU A 85 6.77 3.30 0.58
N SER A 86 7.85 2.99 1.30
CA SER A 86 9.13 3.69 1.15
C SER A 86 9.99 3.12 0.04
N VAL A 87 10.02 1.79 -0.08
CA VAL A 87 10.80 1.10 -1.12
C VAL A 87 9.92 0.30 -2.06
N SER A 88 8.60 0.40 -1.94
CA SER A 88 7.65 -0.35 -2.75
C SER A 88 7.82 -1.87 -2.63
N ASP A 89 8.13 -2.35 -1.43
CA ASP A 89 8.25 -3.79 -1.17
C ASP A 89 6.94 -4.52 -1.53
N ASN A 90 7.01 -5.40 -2.53
CA ASN A 90 5.85 -6.13 -3.04
C ASN A 90 5.43 -7.24 -2.08
N THR A 91 6.39 -7.93 -1.44
CA THR A 91 6.08 -9.05 -0.56
C THR A 91 5.45 -8.55 0.73
N ALA A 92 5.98 -7.46 1.30
CA ALA A 92 5.38 -6.83 2.46
C ALA A 92 3.95 -6.35 2.16
N ALA A 93 3.70 -5.78 0.97
CA ALA A 93 2.37 -5.36 0.58
C ALA A 93 1.37 -6.53 0.42
N ASP A 94 1.80 -7.65 -0.17
CA ASP A 94 0.95 -8.83 -0.37
C ASP A 94 0.52 -9.44 0.98
N LEU A 95 1.47 -9.64 1.88
CA LEU A 95 1.19 -10.15 3.23
C LEU A 95 0.38 -9.16 4.09
N LEU A 96 0.52 -7.85 3.84
CA LEU A 96 -0.36 -6.85 4.44
C LEU A 96 -1.79 -6.94 3.88
N PHE A 97 -1.98 -7.22 2.59
CA PHE A 97 -3.32 -7.46 2.04
C PHE A 97 -3.98 -8.67 2.70
N ASP A 98 -3.22 -9.74 2.94
CA ASP A 98 -3.73 -10.91 3.67
C ASP A 98 -4.14 -10.55 5.11
N ARG A 99 -3.35 -9.71 5.79
CA ARG A 99 -3.62 -9.30 7.17
C ARG A 99 -4.80 -8.33 7.30
N VAL A 100 -4.90 -7.37 6.37
CA VAL A 100 -5.86 -6.26 6.38
C VAL A 100 -7.19 -6.64 5.73
N GLY A 101 -7.15 -7.52 4.72
CA GLY A 101 -8.28 -7.94 3.91
C GLY A 101 -8.52 -7.03 2.70
N LEU A 102 -8.44 -7.60 1.49
CA LEU A 102 -8.68 -6.87 0.23
C LEU A 102 -10.05 -6.19 0.17
N ASP A 103 -11.09 -6.83 0.70
CA ASP A 103 -12.44 -6.26 0.68
C ASP A 103 -12.60 -5.06 1.61
N ASN A 104 -11.83 -4.99 2.70
CA ASN A 104 -11.78 -3.81 3.57
C ASN A 104 -11.14 -2.63 2.83
N VAL A 105 -10.03 -2.86 2.12
CA VAL A 105 -9.40 -1.82 1.27
C VAL A 105 -10.34 -1.34 0.17
N ARG A 106 -11.10 -2.25 -0.45
CA ARG A 106 -12.14 -1.89 -1.43
C ARG A 106 -13.29 -1.11 -0.81
N SER A 107 -13.70 -1.44 0.42
CA SER A 107 -14.74 -0.69 1.14
C SER A 107 -14.26 0.72 1.44
N LEU A 108 -13.04 0.85 1.98
CA LEU A 108 -12.41 2.14 2.25
C LEU A 108 -12.41 3.04 1.02
N LEU A 109 -11.97 2.54 -0.14
CA LEU A 109 -11.96 3.33 -1.36
C LEU A 109 -13.37 3.81 -1.74
N ARG A 110 -14.38 2.94 -1.69
CA ARG A 110 -15.78 3.34 -1.96
C ARG A 110 -16.30 4.37 -0.95
N GLU A 111 -15.88 4.30 0.31
CA GLU A 111 -16.26 5.25 1.35
C GLU A 111 -15.62 6.64 1.14
N LEU A 112 -14.43 6.70 0.53
CA LEU A 112 -13.72 7.95 0.25
C LEU A 112 -14.17 8.64 -1.05
N GLY A 113 -14.87 7.93 -1.94
CA GLY A 113 -15.39 8.43 -3.22
C GLY A 113 -14.61 7.95 -4.42
#